data_AF-A0A536NY51-F1
#
_entry.id   AF-A0A536NY51-F1
#
_cell.length_a   1.000
_cell.length_b   1.000
_cell.length_c   1.000
_cell.angle_alpha   90.00
_cell.angle_beta   90.00
_cell.angle_gamma   90.00
#
_symmetry.space_group_name_H-M   'P 1'
#
loop_
_entity.id
_entity.type
_entity.pdbx_description
1 polymer ?
#
loop_
_entity_poly.entity_id
_entity_poly.type
_entity_poly.pdbx_seq_one_letter_code
_entity_poly.pdbx_strand_id
1 'polypeptide(L)'
;MQQGGWHSHDVFGHSLLTASLTPPELITRLAGLLHDVGKPAVHELRDGKPTFIGHQEVGATMAASSLRQLRYPGELIDAVTKLVRLHMRPIQYDPDGWEDKAVRRLVRDAGEQLDRLLDLARADMRASHYPDVKKIDDLEARIRRLDADAIAAIRSPLSGEELMARTGRPPGPWIKRAKAALEDAIVDGALPADPQAAWRYLEAHPELLEG
;
A
#
# COMPACT_ATOMS: atom_id res chain seq x y z
N MET A 1 -25.08 1.89 5.06
CA MET A 1 -25.21 2.43 3.68
C MET A 1 -25.16 1.26 2.71
N GLN A 2 -26.10 1.20 1.77
CA GLN A 2 -26.16 0.14 0.77
C GLN A 2 -25.06 0.41 -0.27
N GLN A 3 -24.17 -0.57 -0.51
CA GLN A 3 -23.19 -0.50 -1.59
C GLN A 3 -23.92 -0.73 -2.91
N GLY A 4 -23.67 0.11 -3.93
CA GLY A 4 -24.33 -0.05 -5.23
C GLY A 4 -23.86 -1.30 -5.96
N GLY A 5 -24.81 -2.06 -6.49
CA GLY A 5 -24.57 -3.19 -7.40
C GLY A 5 -23.90 -4.40 -6.75
N TRP A 6 -24.70 -5.39 -6.35
CA TRP A 6 -24.29 -6.78 -6.08
C TRP A 6 -23.50 -7.04 -4.78
N HIS A 7 -23.97 -6.51 -3.63
CA HIS A 7 -23.51 -6.91 -2.31
C HIS A 7 -24.66 -7.53 -1.49
N SER A 8 -24.44 -8.67 -0.83
CA SER A 8 -25.41 -9.30 0.09
C SER A 8 -25.48 -8.61 1.46
N HIS A 9 -24.50 -7.75 1.79
CA HIS A 9 -24.38 -7.05 3.07
C HIS A 9 -24.09 -5.56 2.87
N ASP A 10 -24.44 -4.75 3.88
CA ASP A 10 -23.97 -3.37 3.96
C ASP A 10 -22.47 -3.31 4.32
N VAL A 11 -21.87 -2.12 4.35
CA VAL A 11 -20.45 -1.94 4.68
C VAL A 11 -20.06 -2.62 6.00
N PHE A 12 -20.95 -2.61 6.99
CA PHE A 12 -20.69 -3.23 8.29
C PHE A 12 -20.69 -4.75 8.22
N GLY A 13 -21.72 -5.36 7.62
CA GLY A 13 -21.78 -6.81 7.44
C GLY A 13 -20.65 -7.35 6.57
N HIS A 14 -20.28 -6.63 5.51
CA HIS A 14 -19.10 -6.94 4.69
C HIS A 14 -17.83 -6.94 5.53
N SER A 15 -17.59 -5.88 6.31
CA SER A 15 -16.40 -5.76 7.16
C SER A 15 -16.31 -6.86 8.22
N LEU A 16 -17.45 -7.24 8.82
CA LEU A 16 -17.50 -8.36 9.77
C LEU A 16 -17.18 -9.70 9.10
N LEU A 17 -17.75 -9.95 7.92
CA LEU A 17 -17.49 -11.17 7.16
C LEU A 17 -16.01 -11.24 6.73
N THR A 18 -15.46 -10.17 6.15
CA THR A 18 -14.04 -10.06 5.81
C THR A 18 -13.16 -10.35 7.02
N ALA A 19 -13.40 -9.69 8.17
CA ALA A 19 -12.64 -9.95 9.40
C ALA A 19 -12.72 -11.42 9.85
N SER A 20 -13.88 -12.06 9.73
CA SER A 20 -14.05 -13.48 10.09
C SER A 20 -13.28 -14.45 9.18
N LEU A 21 -13.06 -14.05 7.92
CA LEU A 21 -12.37 -14.84 6.90
C LEU A 21 -10.85 -14.62 6.87
N THR A 22 -10.36 -13.56 7.51
CA THR A 22 -8.92 -13.37 7.73
C THR A 22 -8.35 -14.42 8.70
N PRO A 23 -7.04 -14.72 8.64
CA PRO A 23 -6.36 -15.51 9.66
C PRO A 23 -6.68 -14.99 11.08
N PRO A 24 -6.71 -15.85 12.11
CA PRO A 24 -6.99 -15.46 13.50
C PRO A 24 -5.79 -14.74 14.15
N GLU A 25 -5.23 -13.77 13.45
CA GLU A 25 -4.14 -12.90 13.87
C GLU A 25 -4.70 -11.48 14.04
N LEU A 26 -4.33 -10.81 15.14
CA LEU A 26 -4.97 -9.58 15.58
C LEU A 26 -4.84 -8.44 14.57
N ILE A 27 -3.65 -8.22 14.01
CA ILE A 27 -3.40 -7.13 13.06
C ILE A 27 -4.25 -7.35 11.79
N THR A 28 -4.21 -8.54 11.21
CA THR A 28 -5.00 -8.85 10.00
C THR A 28 -6.50 -8.77 10.27
N ARG A 29 -6.99 -9.21 11.44
CA ARG A 29 -8.42 -9.09 11.81
C ARG A 29 -8.88 -7.65 11.97
N LEU A 30 -8.09 -6.81 12.63
CA LEU A 30 -8.41 -5.39 12.78
C LEU A 30 -8.38 -4.69 11.42
N ALA A 31 -7.43 -5.04 10.55
CA ALA A 31 -7.41 -4.53 9.18
C ALA A 31 -8.63 -4.99 8.39
N GLY A 32 -9.03 -6.25 8.49
CA GLY A 32 -10.26 -6.78 7.87
C GLY A 32 -11.52 -6.06 8.34
N LEU A 33 -11.62 -5.76 9.64
CA LEU A 33 -12.75 -5.04 10.22
C LEU A 33 -12.80 -3.56 9.77
N LEU A 34 -11.65 -2.95 9.50
CA LEU A 34 -11.52 -1.51 9.28
C LEU A 34 -11.20 -1.11 7.82
N HIS A 35 -10.95 -2.06 6.91
CA HIS A 35 -10.49 -1.77 5.54
C HIS A 35 -11.39 -0.76 4.81
N ASP A 36 -12.71 -0.91 5.00
CA ASP A 36 -13.75 -0.11 4.34
C ASP A 36 -14.32 1.01 5.22
N VAL A 37 -13.74 1.27 6.39
CA VAL A 37 -14.30 2.24 7.37
C VAL A 37 -14.42 3.66 6.80
N GLY A 38 -13.63 3.99 5.79
CA GLY A 38 -13.66 5.28 5.09
C GLY A 38 -14.79 5.44 4.07
N LYS A 39 -15.43 4.35 3.61
CA LYS A 39 -16.45 4.40 2.54
C LYS A 39 -17.58 5.40 2.85
N PRO A 40 -18.19 5.44 4.05
CA PRO A 40 -19.27 6.38 4.34
C PRO A 40 -18.86 7.85 4.26
N ALA A 41 -17.60 8.16 4.57
CA ALA A 41 -17.09 9.54 4.59
C ALA A 41 -16.84 10.12 3.20
N VAL A 42 -16.62 9.27 2.20
CA VAL A 42 -16.33 9.66 0.80
C VAL A 42 -17.42 9.19 -0.17
N HIS A 43 -18.57 8.79 0.35
CA HIS A 43 -19.68 8.31 -0.48
C HIS A 43 -20.26 9.45 -1.30
N GLU A 44 -20.21 9.31 -2.62
CA GLU A 44 -20.79 10.24 -3.59
C GLU A 44 -21.62 9.49 -4.62
N LEU A 45 -22.71 10.11 -5.10
CA LEU A 45 -23.45 9.61 -6.26
C LEU A 45 -22.93 10.31 -7.52
N ARG A 46 -22.38 9.54 -8.46
CA ARG A 46 -21.97 10.01 -9.79
C ARG A 46 -22.75 9.23 -10.84
N ASP A 47 -23.50 9.93 -11.68
CA ASP A 47 -24.40 9.33 -12.69
C ASP A 47 -25.35 8.26 -12.11
N GLY A 48 -25.86 8.52 -10.90
CA GLY A 48 -26.75 7.59 -10.19
C GLY A 48 -26.07 6.35 -9.60
N LYS A 49 -24.74 6.23 -9.70
CA LYS A 49 -23.95 5.15 -9.13
C LYS A 49 -23.15 5.64 -7.90
N PRO A 50 -23.15 4.90 -6.79
CA PRO A 50 -22.31 5.25 -5.65
C PRO A 50 -20.84 5.03 -5.97
N THR A 51 -20.01 5.99 -5.56
CA THR A 51 -18.55 5.94 -5.68
C THR A 51 -17.92 6.21 -4.30
N PHE A 52 -16.73 5.66 -4.09
CA PHE A 52 -16.01 5.72 -2.81
C PHE A 52 -14.53 6.08 -3.05
N ILE A 53 -14.30 7.11 -3.86
CA ILE A 53 -12.94 7.46 -4.31
C ILE A 53 -12.13 7.95 -3.11
N GLY A 54 -10.94 7.36 -2.91
CA GLY A 54 -10.04 7.73 -1.82
C GLY A 54 -10.42 7.19 -0.44
N HIS A 55 -11.39 6.29 -0.34
CA HIS A 55 -11.83 5.73 0.95
C HIS A 55 -10.70 5.05 1.73
N GLN A 56 -9.68 4.51 1.07
CA GLN A 56 -8.54 3.88 1.70
C GLN A 56 -7.68 4.88 2.52
N GLU A 57 -7.55 6.13 2.06
CA GLU A 57 -6.76 7.15 2.77
C GLU A 57 -7.52 7.71 3.97
N VAL A 58 -8.81 7.99 3.78
CA VAL A 58 -9.71 8.41 4.86
C VAL A 58 -9.86 7.28 5.88
N GLY A 59 -10.03 6.05 5.40
CA GLY A 59 -10.14 4.85 6.22
C GLY A 59 -8.88 4.60 7.05
N ALA A 60 -7.69 4.75 6.48
CA ALA A 60 -6.43 4.63 7.22
C ALA A 60 -6.34 5.68 8.36
N THR A 61 -6.76 6.92 8.08
CA THR A 61 -6.78 7.99 9.08
C THR A 61 -7.78 7.69 10.21
N MET A 62 -8.97 7.21 9.87
CA MET A 62 -10.01 6.81 10.83
C MET A 62 -9.60 5.60 11.66
N ALA A 63 -8.99 4.59 11.05
CA ALA A 63 -8.47 3.41 11.73
C ALA A 63 -7.40 3.80 12.76
N ALA A 64 -6.43 4.62 12.37
CA ALA A 64 -5.37 5.10 13.26
C ALA A 64 -5.95 5.89 14.45
N SER A 65 -6.93 6.78 14.21
CA SER A 65 -7.60 7.54 15.28
C SER A 65 -8.34 6.62 16.25
N SER A 66 -9.11 5.67 15.73
CA SER A 66 -9.91 4.74 16.53
C SER A 66 -9.03 3.84 17.40
N LEU A 67 -7.97 3.26 16.82
CA LEU A 67 -7.05 2.39 17.56
C LEU A 67 -6.24 3.14 18.62
N ARG A 68 -5.90 4.42 18.38
CA ARG A 68 -5.29 5.29 19.42
C ARG A 68 -6.23 5.53 20.58
N GLN A 69 -7.52 5.79 20.32
CA GLN A 69 -8.52 5.97 21.38
C GLN A 69 -8.70 4.70 22.21
N LEU A 70 -8.62 3.53 21.56
CA LEU A 70 -8.64 2.22 22.20
C LEU A 70 -7.30 1.84 22.87
N ARG A 71 -6.28 2.72 22.80
CA ARG A 71 -4.96 2.56 23.44
C ARG A 71 -4.16 1.35 22.97
N TYR A 72 -4.30 0.97 21.70
CA TYR A 72 -3.42 -0.04 21.12
C TYR A 72 -1.96 0.46 21.00
N PRO A 73 -0.96 -0.45 20.97
CA PRO A 73 0.43 -0.09 20.75
C PRO A 73 0.66 0.60 19.39
N GLY A 74 1.65 1.50 19.33
CA GLY A 74 1.98 2.27 18.12
C GLY A 74 2.30 1.40 16.91
N GLU A 75 3.14 0.37 17.07
CA GLU A 75 3.51 -0.55 15.99
C GLU A 75 2.29 -1.29 15.41
N LEU A 76 1.34 -1.69 16.27
CA LEU A 76 0.09 -2.31 15.83
C LEU A 76 -0.76 -1.32 15.04
N ILE A 77 -0.88 -0.09 15.54
CA ILE A 77 -1.62 0.98 14.84
C ILE A 77 -1.01 1.22 13.46
N ASP A 78 0.32 1.31 13.36
CA ASP A 78 1.02 1.57 12.11
C ASP A 78 0.83 0.41 11.12
N ALA A 79 0.91 -0.85 11.59
CA ALA A 79 0.66 -2.03 10.78
C ALA A 79 -0.78 -2.07 10.23
N VAL A 80 -1.79 -1.90 11.09
CA VAL A 80 -3.21 -1.89 10.67
C VAL A 80 -3.48 -0.72 9.72
N THR A 81 -2.97 0.47 10.03
CA THR A 81 -3.14 1.66 9.19
C THR A 81 -2.55 1.46 7.79
N LYS A 82 -1.37 0.83 7.70
CA LYS A 82 -0.74 0.48 6.42
C LYS A 82 -1.60 -0.50 5.63
N LEU A 83 -2.10 -1.56 6.27
CA LEU A 83 -2.97 -2.55 5.62
C LEU A 83 -4.25 -1.90 5.09
N VAL A 84 -4.93 -1.09 5.90
CA VAL A 84 -6.13 -0.34 5.48
C VAL A 84 -5.82 0.61 4.33
N ARG A 85 -4.68 1.30 4.32
CA ARG A 85 -4.32 2.17 3.19
C ARG A 85 -4.11 1.39 1.88
N LEU A 86 -3.53 0.19 1.96
CA LEU A 86 -3.11 -0.58 0.78
C LEU A 86 -4.13 -1.63 0.32
N HIS A 87 -5.23 -1.87 1.06
CA HIS A 87 -6.11 -3.03 0.87
C HIS A 87 -6.67 -3.18 -0.56
N MET A 88 -6.94 -2.09 -1.27
CA MET A 88 -7.45 -2.13 -2.65
C MET A 88 -6.40 -2.61 -3.66
N ARG A 89 -5.11 -2.45 -3.38
CA ARG A 89 -4.05 -2.64 -4.40
C ARG A 89 -3.94 -4.07 -4.90
N PRO A 90 -3.91 -5.12 -4.06
CA PRO A 90 -3.90 -6.49 -4.56
C PRO A 90 -5.18 -6.84 -5.35
N ILE A 91 -6.34 -6.31 -4.92
CA ILE A 91 -7.64 -6.53 -5.58
C ILE A 91 -7.65 -5.91 -6.99
N GLN A 92 -6.94 -4.79 -7.17
CA GLN A 92 -6.74 -4.09 -8.43
C GLN A 92 -5.64 -4.68 -9.33
N TYR A 93 -5.04 -5.80 -8.94
CA TYR A 93 -4.06 -6.49 -9.79
C TYR A 93 -4.63 -6.73 -11.20
N ASP A 94 -3.80 -6.80 -12.22
CA ASP A 94 -4.25 -7.22 -13.54
C ASP A 94 -3.07 -7.98 -14.15
N PRO A 95 -3.18 -9.30 -14.39
CA PRO A 95 -2.10 -10.08 -14.96
C PRO A 95 -1.54 -9.48 -16.26
N ASP A 96 -2.44 -8.92 -17.10
CA ASP A 96 -2.10 -8.37 -18.41
C ASP A 96 -1.79 -6.87 -18.35
N GLY A 97 -2.40 -6.15 -17.40
CA GLY A 97 -2.24 -4.71 -17.23
C GLY A 97 -1.08 -4.27 -16.33
N TRP A 98 -0.67 -5.09 -15.36
CA TRP A 98 0.43 -4.74 -14.45
C TRP A 98 1.78 -5.11 -15.05
N GLU A 99 2.65 -4.12 -15.20
CA GLU A 99 4.08 -4.32 -15.40
C GLU A 99 4.76 -4.82 -14.11
N ASP A 100 5.94 -5.47 -14.23
CA ASP A 100 6.69 -5.96 -13.06
C ASP A 100 7.01 -4.82 -12.08
N LYS A 101 7.26 -3.60 -12.57
CA LYS A 101 7.48 -2.41 -11.71
C LYS A 101 6.30 -2.14 -10.75
N ALA A 102 5.06 -2.36 -11.19
CA ALA A 102 3.88 -2.16 -10.35
C ALA A 102 3.84 -3.20 -9.22
N VAL A 103 4.19 -4.45 -9.52
CA VAL A 103 4.33 -5.53 -8.54
C VAL A 103 5.43 -5.19 -7.53
N ARG A 104 6.61 -4.74 -8.00
CA ARG A 104 7.72 -4.36 -7.12
C ARG A 104 7.35 -3.21 -6.19
N ARG A 105 6.64 -2.18 -6.69
CA ARG A 105 6.13 -1.07 -5.88
C ARG A 105 5.16 -1.55 -4.80
N LEU A 106 4.25 -2.48 -5.12
CA LEU A 106 3.35 -3.09 -4.13
C LEU A 106 4.14 -3.79 -3.01
N VAL A 107 5.11 -4.63 -3.38
CA VAL A 107 5.98 -5.35 -2.42
C VAL A 107 6.71 -4.39 -1.51
N ARG A 108 7.37 -3.36 -2.07
CA ARG A 108 8.09 -2.35 -1.30
C ARG A 108 7.17 -1.59 -0.34
N ASP A 109 6.03 -1.11 -0.84
CA ASP A 109 5.13 -0.26 -0.04
C ASP A 109 4.49 -1.07 1.11
N ALA A 110 4.19 -2.35 0.88
CA ALA A 110 3.72 -3.27 1.91
C ALA A 110 4.82 -3.61 2.93
N GLY A 111 6.05 -3.89 2.48
CA GLY A 111 7.18 -4.29 3.31
C GLY A 111 6.86 -5.55 4.13
N GLU A 112 7.16 -5.52 5.43
CA GLU A 112 6.85 -6.62 6.38
C GLU A 112 5.37 -6.99 6.50
N GLN A 113 4.46 -6.16 5.96
CA GLN A 113 3.02 -6.41 6.00
C GLN A 113 2.50 -7.10 4.72
N LEU A 114 3.38 -7.50 3.81
CA LEU A 114 3.00 -8.08 2.52
C LEU A 114 2.11 -9.32 2.67
N ASP A 115 2.50 -10.28 3.51
CA ASP A 115 1.72 -11.51 3.69
C ASP A 115 0.33 -11.20 4.27
N ARG A 116 0.27 -10.33 5.30
CA ARG A 116 -1.01 -9.88 5.88
C ARG A 116 -1.88 -9.14 4.86
N LEU A 117 -1.27 -8.39 3.94
CA LEU A 117 -1.97 -7.66 2.88
C LEU A 117 -2.59 -8.62 1.87
N LEU A 118 -1.87 -9.69 1.48
CA LEU A 118 -2.41 -10.72 0.60
C LEU A 118 -3.53 -11.51 1.27
N ASP A 119 -3.38 -11.84 2.56
CA ASP A 119 -4.43 -12.51 3.34
C ASP A 119 -5.70 -11.65 3.49
N LEU A 120 -5.52 -10.35 3.75
CA LEU A 120 -6.62 -9.38 3.78
C LEU A 120 -7.35 -9.33 2.44
N ALA A 121 -6.62 -9.24 1.33
CA ALA A 121 -7.22 -9.21 0.00
C ALA A 121 -7.99 -10.50 -0.33
N ARG A 122 -7.45 -11.68 0.03
CA ARG A 122 -8.16 -12.95 -0.12
C ARG A 122 -9.45 -12.97 0.68
N ALA A 123 -9.42 -12.51 1.93
CA ALA A 123 -10.61 -12.46 2.78
C ALA A 123 -11.67 -11.50 2.23
N ASP A 124 -11.27 -10.32 1.76
CA ASP A 124 -12.15 -9.30 1.20
C ASP A 124 -12.84 -9.77 -0.09
N MET A 125 -12.06 -10.40 -0.99
CA MET A 125 -12.62 -11.00 -2.20
C MET A 125 -13.58 -12.16 -1.87
N ARG A 126 -13.30 -12.98 -0.85
CA ARG A 126 -14.20 -14.06 -0.41
C ARG A 126 -15.49 -13.54 0.23
N ALA A 127 -15.46 -12.39 0.88
CA ALA A 127 -16.63 -11.74 1.44
C ALA A 127 -17.52 -11.07 0.36
N SER A 128 -17.00 -10.92 -0.86
CA SER A 128 -17.71 -10.36 -2.01
C SER A 128 -18.58 -11.39 -2.75
N HIS A 129 -19.55 -10.93 -3.53
CA HIS A 129 -20.54 -11.79 -4.18
C HIS A 129 -19.97 -12.71 -5.28
N TYR A 130 -18.87 -12.31 -5.93
CA TYR A 130 -18.16 -13.08 -6.96
C TYR A 130 -16.67 -13.18 -6.60
N PRO A 131 -16.28 -14.13 -5.74
CA PRO A 131 -14.91 -14.23 -5.26
C PRO A 131 -13.98 -14.77 -6.36
N ASP A 132 -13.09 -13.94 -6.89
CA ASP A 132 -11.97 -14.37 -7.74
C ASP A 132 -10.64 -14.31 -6.97
N VAL A 133 -10.48 -15.21 -6.00
CA VAL A 133 -9.24 -15.28 -5.22
C VAL A 133 -8.04 -15.74 -6.02
N LYS A 134 -8.26 -16.38 -7.19
CA LYS A 134 -7.18 -16.90 -8.06
C LYS A 134 -6.26 -15.77 -8.50
N LYS A 135 -6.81 -14.59 -8.70
CA LYS A 135 -6.07 -13.36 -8.99
C LYS A 135 -5.02 -13.01 -7.92
N ILE A 136 -5.33 -13.22 -6.65
CA ILE A 136 -4.38 -12.98 -5.55
C ILE A 136 -3.29 -14.05 -5.53
N ASP A 137 -3.64 -15.30 -5.85
CA ASP A 137 -2.67 -16.39 -5.95
C ASP A 137 -1.71 -16.20 -7.14
N ASP A 138 -2.21 -15.73 -8.28
CA ASP A 138 -1.41 -15.37 -9.45
C ASP A 138 -0.46 -14.19 -9.13
N LEU A 139 -0.95 -13.16 -8.42
CA LEU A 139 -0.12 -12.05 -7.92
C LEU A 139 0.99 -12.56 -6.99
N GLU A 140 0.65 -13.40 -6.02
CA GLU A 140 1.62 -13.95 -5.07
C GLU A 140 2.67 -14.82 -5.77
N ALA A 141 2.29 -15.63 -6.76
CA ALA A 141 3.23 -16.39 -7.58
C ALA A 141 4.17 -15.45 -8.37
N ARG A 142 3.65 -14.36 -8.92
CA ARG A 142 4.46 -13.36 -9.63
C ARG A 142 5.41 -12.62 -8.69
N ILE A 143 4.97 -12.30 -7.47
CA ILE A 143 5.80 -11.72 -6.41
C ILE A 143 6.98 -12.65 -6.09
N ARG A 144 6.72 -13.95 -5.87
CA ARG A 144 7.77 -14.95 -5.61
C ARG A 144 8.78 -15.05 -6.76
N ARG A 145 8.31 -14.99 -8.02
CA ARG A 145 9.19 -15.01 -9.20
C ARG A 145 10.13 -13.81 -9.28
N LEU A 146 9.69 -12.65 -8.80
CA LEU A 146 10.44 -11.40 -8.91
C LEU A 146 11.43 -11.18 -7.75
N ASP A 147 11.58 -12.15 -6.85
CA ASP A 147 12.37 -12.07 -5.61
C ASP A 147 11.90 -10.90 -4.72
N ALA A 148 10.80 -11.15 -4.01
CA ALA A 148 10.17 -10.19 -3.12
C ALA A 148 11.14 -9.63 -2.07
N ASP A 149 12.05 -10.46 -1.57
CA ASP A 149 13.03 -10.07 -0.55
C ASP A 149 14.08 -9.13 -1.15
N ALA A 150 14.60 -9.45 -2.34
CA ALA A 150 15.50 -8.54 -3.05
C ALA A 150 14.83 -7.18 -3.34
N ILE A 151 13.54 -7.18 -3.70
CA ILE A 151 12.79 -5.94 -3.96
C ILE A 151 12.54 -5.15 -2.68
N ALA A 152 12.08 -5.80 -1.61
CA ALA A 152 11.82 -5.15 -0.34
C ALA A 152 13.11 -4.63 0.33
N ALA A 153 14.27 -5.20 -0.03
CA ALA A 153 15.58 -4.74 0.38
C ALA A 153 16.13 -3.56 -0.45
N ILE A 154 15.47 -3.14 -1.53
CA ILE A 154 15.92 -1.98 -2.32
C ILE A 154 15.93 -0.74 -1.42
N ARG A 155 17.10 -0.12 -1.32
CA ARG A 155 17.33 1.13 -0.62
C ARG A 155 18.06 2.08 -1.55
N SER A 156 17.91 3.38 -1.30
CA SER A 156 18.72 4.37 -1.99
C SER A 156 20.20 4.06 -1.76
N PRO A 157 21.04 4.06 -2.81
CA PRO A 157 22.48 3.84 -2.70
C PRO A 157 23.20 5.05 -2.08
N LEU A 158 22.46 6.14 -1.79
CA LEU A 158 22.98 7.34 -1.17
C LEU A 158 22.41 7.52 0.25
N SER A 159 23.29 7.79 1.20
CA SER A 159 22.94 8.20 2.55
C SER A 159 22.47 9.66 2.59
N GLY A 160 21.78 10.03 3.67
CA GLY A 160 21.41 11.43 3.90
C GLY A 160 22.63 12.34 4.07
N GLU A 161 23.71 11.80 4.65
CA GLU A 161 24.97 12.53 4.85
C GLU A 161 25.66 12.83 3.52
N GLU A 162 25.75 11.85 2.61
CA GLU A 162 26.30 12.08 1.27
C GLU A 162 25.48 13.10 0.49
N LEU A 163 24.15 13.04 0.60
CA LEU A 163 23.25 14.02 -0.01
C LEU A 163 23.56 15.43 0.49
N MET A 164 23.58 15.64 1.80
CA MET A 164 23.88 16.93 2.41
C MET A 164 25.28 17.43 2.08
N ALA A 165 26.29 16.55 2.11
CA ALA A 165 27.68 16.90 1.87
C ALA A 165 27.90 17.41 0.43
N ARG A 166 27.26 16.79 -0.56
CA ARG A 166 27.43 17.18 -1.98
C ARG A 166 26.55 18.36 -2.38
N THR A 167 25.35 18.50 -1.80
CA THR A 167 24.46 19.62 -2.13
C THR A 167 24.68 20.85 -1.24
N GLY A 168 25.39 20.72 -0.12
CA GLY A 168 25.57 21.79 0.88
C GLY A 168 24.28 22.20 1.59
N ARG A 169 23.24 21.36 1.57
CA ARG A 169 21.91 21.68 2.13
C ARG A 169 21.78 21.13 3.56
N PRO A 170 21.06 21.83 4.46
CA PRO A 170 20.74 21.30 5.78
C PRO A 170 19.77 20.11 5.69
N PRO A 171 19.63 19.32 6.78
CA PRO A 171 18.67 18.23 6.83
C PRO A 171 17.24 18.72 6.64
N GLY A 172 16.43 17.98 5.88
CA GLY A 172 15.03 18.33 5.63
C GLY A 172 14.24 17.25 4.87
N PRO A 173 12.93 17.49 4.64
CA PRO A 173 12.04 16.55 3.94
C PRO A 173 12.53 16.15 2.54
N TRP A 174 13.31 17.02 1.90
CA TRP A 174 13.92 16.78 0.60
C TRP A 174 14.79 15.52 0.55
N ILE A 175 15.47 15.17 1.65
CA ILE A 175 16.28 13.94 1.72
C ILE A 175 15.40 12.73 1.51
N LYS A 176 14.24 12.67 2.20
CA LYS A 176 13.30 11.55 2.06
C LYS A 176 12.74 11.49 0.64
N ARG A 177 12.38 12.63 0.05
CA ARG A 177 11.86 12.69 -1.33
C ARG A 177 12.92 12.22 -2.33
N ALA A 178 14.15 12.72 -2.24
CA ALA A 178 15.24 12.34 -3.13
C ALA A 178 15.57 10.84 -3.02
N LYS A 179 15.67 10.32 -1.80
CA LYS A 179 15.90 8.88 -1.57
C LYS A 179 14.74 8.02 -2.09
N ALA A 180 13.49 8.44 -1.88
CA ALA A 180 12.32 7.73 -2.41
C ALA A 180 12.31 7.72 -3.95
N ALA A 181 12.66 8.83 -4.60
CA ALA A 181 12.74 8.90 -6.06
C ALA A 181 13.84 7.98 -6.63
N LEU A 182 14.99 7.90 -5.95
CA LEU A 182 16.04 6.94 -6.32
C LEU A 182 15.58 5.50 -6.16
N GLU A 183 14.93 5.19 -5.04
CA GLU A 183 14.36 3.86 -4.79
C GLU A 183 13.30 3.50 -5.83
N ASP A 184 12.41 4.43 -6.19
CA ASP A 184 11.44 4.27 -7.28
C ASP A 184 12.14 3.98 -8.62
N ALA A 185 13.16 4.74 -8.98
CA ALA A 185 13.88 4.55 -10.24
C ALA A 185 14.62 3.20 -10.31
N ILE A 186 15.13 2.71 -9.17
CA ILE A 186 15.75 1.38 -9.07
C ILE A 186 14.69 0.29 -9.20
N VAL A 187 13.57 0.44 -8.49
CA VAL A 187 12.43 -0.48 -8.57
C VAL A 187 11.89 -0.58 -10.00
N ASP A 188 11.86 0.53 -10.73
CA ASP A 188 11.40 0.58 -12.12
C ASP A 188 12.44 0.04 -13.13
N GLY A 189 13.66 -0.30 -12.67
CA GLY A 189 14.76 -0.74 -13.53
C GLY A 189 15.37 0.38 -14.37
N ALA A 190 14.98 1.64 -14.14
CA ALA A 190 15.52 2.81 -14.82
C ALA A 190 16.91 3.20 -14.30
N LEU A 191 17.27 2.74 -13.10
CA LEU A 191 18.51 3.08 -12.41
C LEU A 191 19.13 1.82 -11.78
N PRO A 192 20.42 1.52 -12.00
CA PRO A 192 21.11 0.51 -11.20
C PRO A 192 21.28 1.00 -9.76
N ALA A 193 21.32 0.08 -8.80
CA ALA A 193 21.58 0.38 -7.39
C ALA A 193 23.06 0.74 -7.14
N ASP A 194 23.52 1.82 -7.77
CA ASP A 194 24.90 2.31 -7.78
C ASP A 194 24.95 3.79 -7.40
N PRO A 195 25.82 4.22 -6.46
CA PRO A 195 25.94 5.61 -6.05
C PRO A 195 26.20 6.59 -7.20
N GLN A 196 27.00 6.20 -8.20
CA GLN A 196 27.36 7.11 -9.29
C GLN A 196 26.22 7.30 -10.29
N ALA A 197 25.48 6.23 -10.58
CA ALA A 197 24.22 6.31 -11.32
C ALA A 197 23.19 7.17 -10.58
N ALA A 198 23.04 6.99 -9.27
CA ALA A 198 22.11 7.77 -8.44
C ALA A 198 22.42 9.26 -8.47
N TRP A 199 23.70 9.64 -8.40
CA TRP A 199 24.08 11.05 -8.55
C TRP A 199 23.75 11.62 -9.92
N ARG A 200 24.04 10.88 -11.01
CA ARG A 200 23.66 11.32 -12.37
C ARG A 200 22.16 11.49 -12.51
N TYR A 201 21.37 10.62 -11.87
CA TYR A 201 19.92 10.72 -11.85
C TYR A 201 19.45 11.99 -11.15
N LEU A 202 19.98 12.30 -9.95
CA LEU A 202 19.64 13.51 -9.22
C LEU A 202 20.10 14.80 -9.93
N GLU A 203 21.25 14.77 -10.60
CA GLU A 203 21.74 15.89 -11.42
C GLU A 203 20.84 16.17 -12.63
N ALA A 204 20.23 15.12 -13.19
CA ALA A 204 19.23 15.25 -14.26
C ALA A 204 17.84 15.69 -13.77
N HIS A 205 17.58 15.64 -12.46
CA HIS A 205 16.29 15.92 -11.83
C HIS A 205 16.47 16.86 -10.60
N PRO A 206 16.96 18.10 -10.83
CA PRO A 206 17.29 19.04 -9.75
C PRO A 206 16.09 19.37 -8.85
N GLU A 207 14.87 19.30 -9.37
CA GLU A 207 13.63 19.54 -8.62
C GLU A 207 13.47 18.61 -7.41
N LEU A 208 14.03 17.40 -7.47
CA LEU A 208 14.01 16.43 -6.35
C LEU A 208 14.84 16.92 -5.17
N LEU A 209 15.83 17.76 -5.43
CA LEU A 209 16.71 18.35 -4.42
C LEU A 209 16.15 19.67 -3.88
N GLU A 210 15.20 20.32 -4.56
CA GLU A 210 14.94 21.74 -4.36
C GLU A 210 13.97 22.12 -3.23
N GLY A 211 13.00 21.27 -2.84
CA GLY A 211 11.98 21.65 -1.85
C GLY A 211 12.25 21.29 -0.39
#